data_AF-A0A0Q3MC60-F1
#
_entry.id   AF-A0A0Q3MC60-F1
#
_cell.length_a   1.000
_cell.length_b   1.000
_cell.length_c   1.000
_cell.angle_alpha   90.00
_cell.angle_beta   90.00
_cell.angle_gamma   90.00
#
_symmetry.space_group_name_H-M   'P 1'
#
loop_
_entity.id
_entity.type
_entity.pdbx_description
1 polymer ?
#
loop_
_entity_poly.entity_id
_entity_poly.type
_entity_poly.pdbx_seq_one_letter_code
_entity_poly.pdbx_strand_id
1 'polypeptide(L)'
;MGLPVAKSTEWKSRLTLDESLLELKLNSYTARMIIPVRCFTCGKIVGNKWEAYLGLLQAEYTEGDALDALGLKRYCCRRMLLAHVDLIEKLLNYAPLEK
;
A
#
# COMPACT_ATOMS: atom_id res chain seq x y z
N MET A 1 -3.07 -40.84 26.10
CA MET A 1 -3.43 -39.94 27.21
C MET A 1 -3.32 -38.52 26.67
N GLY A 2 -4.43 -38.00 26.14
CA GLY A 2 -4.50 -36.70 25.48
C GLY A 2 -4.85 -35.62 26.48
N LEU A 3 -4.13 -34.50 26.41
CA LEU A 3 -4.44 -33.29 27.17
C LEU A 3 -5.73 -32.66 26.62
N PRO A 4 -6.62 -32.14 27.49
CA PRO A 4 -7.88 -31.57 27.05
C PRO A 4 -7.68 -30.18 26.41
N VAL A 5 -8.18 -30.02 25.18
CA VAL A 5 -8.32 -28.74 24.47
C VAL A 5 -9.48 -27.97 25.11
N ALA A 6 -9.16 -26.99 25.96
CA ALA A 6 -10.14 -26.06 26.51
C ALA A 6 -10.66 -25.11 25.43
N LYS A 7 -11.98 -25.00 25.33
CA LYS A 7 -12.76 -24.35 24.28
C LYS A 7 -12.54 -22.82 24.28
N SER A 8 -12.18 -22.27 23.14
CA SER A 8 -11.87 -20.85 22.90
C SER A 8 -13.09 -19.97 22.60
N THR A 9 -14.30 -20.33 23.04
CA THR A 9 -15.55 -19.79 22.46
C THR A 9 -16.26 -18.72 23.28
N GLU A 10 -15.56 -17.98 24.16
CA GLU A 10 -16.21 -16.96 25.02
C GLU A 10 -15.61 -15.54 24.89
N TRP A 11 -14.89 -15.25 23.81
CA TRP A 11 -14.29 -13.92 23.58
C TRP A 11 -15.05 -13.06 22.55
N LYS A 12 -16.10 -13.60 21.93
CA LYS A 12 -16.75 -13.04 20.74
C LYS A 12 -17.80 -11.94 20.97
N SER A 13 -18.00 -11.45 22.19
CA SER A 13 -19.07 -10.47 22.49
C SER A 13 -18.60 -9.14 23.10
N ARG A 14 -17.28 -8.86 23.19
CA ARG A 14 -16.76 -7.60 23.75
C ARG A 14 -15.87 -6.78 22.81
N LEU A 15 -15.83 -7.09 21.52
CA LEU A 15 -15.08 -6.32 20.53
C LEU A 15 -15.92 -6.11 19.26
N THR A 16 -17.07 -5.45 19.40
CA THR A 16 -17.59 -4.57 18.33
C THR A 16 -16.99 -3.18 18.52
N LEU A 17 -15.66 -3.11 18.67
CA LEU A 17 -14.92 -1.86 18.62
C LEU A 17 -14.42 -1.68 17.18
N ASP A 18 -15.29 -1.06 16.40
CA ASP A 18 -14.94 -0.14 15.32
C ASP A 18 -13.89 -0.64 14.31
N GLU A 19 -14.37 -1.46 13.36
CA GLU A 19 -13.63 -1.93 12.18
C GLU A 19 -13.02 -0.75 11.38
N SER A 20 -13.66 0.43 11.43
CA SER A 20 -13.20 1.66 10.79
C SER A 20 -11.93 2.28 11.39
N LEU A 21 -11.71 2.17 12.71
CA LEU A 21 -10.54 2.77 13.38
C LEU A 21 -9.26 1.95 13.16
N LEU A 22 -9.35 0.65 12.90
CA LEU A 22 -8.20 -0.17 12.52
C LEU A 22 -7.77 0.12 11.07
N GLU A 23 -8.72 0.32 10.16
CA GLU A 23 -8.44 0.80 8.80
C GLU A 23 -7.82 2.21 8.80
N LEU A 24 -8.27 3.11 9.69
CA LEU A 24 -7.72 4.46 9.81
C LEU A 24 -6.32 4.50 10.43
N LYS A 25 -6.01 3.65 11.43
CA LYS A 25 -4.68 3.62 12.07
C LYS A 25 -3.61 2.88 11.25
N LEU A 26 -3.99 1.89 10.44
CA LEU A 26 -3.07 1.27 9.47
C LEU A 26 -2.80 2.19 8.27
N ASN A 27 -3.76 3.02 7.86
CA ASN A 27 -3.58 4.04 6.81
C ASN A 27 -2.72 5.24 7.23
N SER A 28 -2.46 5.44 8.52
CA SER A 28 -1.74 6.63 9.02
C SER A 28 -0.23 6.46 9.18
N TYR A 29 0.32 5.25 9.10
CA TYR A 29 1.75 5.02 9.42
C TYR A 29 2.62 4.53 8.26
N THR A 30 2.06 4.29 7.08
CA THR A 30 2.85 3.87 5.92
C THR A 30 2.36 4.52 4.64
N ALA A 31 2.89 5.70 4.34
CA ALA A 31 3.39 6.02 3.01
C ALA A 31 4.12 7.36 3.00
N ARG A 32 5.27 7.36 2.35
CA ARG A 32 5.92 8.60 1.93
C ARG A 32 5.24 9.06 0.65
N MET A 33 4.95 10.35 0.64
CA MET A 33 4.72 11.21 -0.52
C MET A 33 5.48 10.76 -1.76
N ILE A 34 4.82 10.93 -2.92
CA ILE A 34 5.28 10.79 -4.31
C ILE A 34 6.18 9.60 -4.62
N ILE A 35 5.96 8.94 -5.76
CA ILE A 35 6.77 7.78 -6.13
C ILE A 35 8.25 8.15 -6.21
N PRO A 36 9.14 7.33 -5.63
CA PRO A 36 10.56 7.55 -5.75
C PRO A 36 10.98 7.48 -7.24
N VAL A 37 11.70 8.51 -7.70
CA VAL A 37 12.19 8.60 -9.09
C VAL A 37 12.99 7.36 -9.48
N ARG A 38 13.80 6.84 -8.55
CA ARG A 38 14.64 5.65 -8.70
C ARG A 38 14.31 4.63 -7.62
N CYS A 39 14.42 3.33 -7.94
CA CYS A 39 14.33 2.29 -6.92
C CYS A 39 15.53 2.34 -5.96
N PHE A 40 15.26 2.28 -4.65
CA PHE A 40 16.28 2.31 -3.59
C PHE A 40 17.33 1.20 -3.65
N THR A 41 17.04 0.09 -4.34
CA THR A 41 17.96 -1.05 -4.41
C THR A 41 18.63 -1.17 -5.78
N CYS A 42 17.84 -1.11 -6.86
CA CYS A 42 18.33 -1.36 -8.21
C CYS A 42 18.78 -0.08 -8.95
N GLY A 43 18.43 1.11 -8.46
CA GLY A 43 18.71 2.38 -9.15
C GLY A 43 17.96 2.57 -10.48
N LYS A 44 17.11 1.62 -10.88
CA LYS A 44 16.28 1.73 -12.09
C LYS A 44 15.27 2.88 -11.94
N ILE A 45 14.99 3.59 -13.03
CA ILE A 45 13.94 4.61 -13.08
C ILE A 45 12.58 3.93 -12.89
N VAL A 46 11.81 4.40 -11.91
CA VAL A 46 10.46 3.93 -11.60
C VAL A 46 9.44 5.06 -11.66
N GLY A 47 9.82 6.30 -11.36
CA GLY A 47 8.89 7.44 -11.31
C GLY A 47 8.08 7.68 -12.59
N ASN A 48 8.66 7.39 -13.76
CA ASN A 48 7.98 7.58 -15.05
C ASN A 48 6.94 6.50 -15.40
N LYS A 49 6.76 5.49 -14.54
CA LYS A 49 5.91 4.32 -14.82
C LYS A 49 4.60 4.30 -14.05
N TRP A 50 4.40 5.24 -13.12
CA TRP A 50 3.22 5.25 -12.27
C TRP A 50 1.92 5.45 -13.03
N GLU A 51 1.86 6.48 -13.88
CA GLU A 51 0.66 6.80 -14.66
C GLU A 51 0.30 5.64 -15.59
N ALA A 52 1.31 5.04 -16.22
CA ALA A 52 1.13 3.85 -17.06
C ALA A 52 0.62 2.64 -16.25
N TYR A 53 1.08 2.47 -15.01
CA TYR A 53 0.58 1.43 -14.11
C TYR A 53 -0.89 1.65 -13.75
N LEU A 54 -1.29 2.88 -13.40
CA LEU A 54 -2.69 3.22 -13.12
C LEU A 54 -3.58 3.01 -14.34
N GLY A 55 -3.13 3.39 -15.54
CA GLY A 55 -3.87 3.15 -16.78
C GLY A 55 -4.08 1.66 -17.08
N LEU A 56 -3.11 0.81 -16.76
CA LEU A 56 -3.25 -0.65 -16.89
C LEU A 56 -4.24 -1.23 -15.88
N LEU A 57 -4.23 -0.74 -14.64
CA LEU A 57 -5.21 -1.16 -13.62
C LEU A 57 -6.64 -0.74 -14.00
N GLN A 58 -6.81 0.47 -14.56
CA GLN A 58 -8.10 0.93 -15.08
C GLN A 58 -8.61 0.07 -16.24
N ALA A 59 -7.70 -0.52 -17.02
CA ALA A 59 -8.01 -1.47 -18.08
C ALA A 59 -8.22 -2.92 -17.60
N GLU A 60 -8.44 -3.13 -16.29
CA GLU A 60 -8.70 -4.42 -15.65
C GLU A 60 -7.56 -5.46 -15.76
N TYR A 61 -6.31 -5.00 -15.92
CA TYR A 61 -5.16 -5.89 -15.81
C TYR A 61 -4.87 -6.25 -14.35
N THR A 62 -4.40 -7.47 -14.11
CA THR A 62 -3.89 -7.86 -12.79
C THR A 62 -2.62 -7.07 -12.45
N GLU A 63 -2.37 -6.83 -11.16
CA GLU A 63 -1.21 -6.05 -10.72
C GLU A 63 0.11 -6.69 -11.17
N GLY A 64 0.15 -8.03 -11.21
CA GLY A 64 1.29 -8.80 -11.70
C GLY A 64 1.56 -8.54 -13.18
N ASP A 65 0.54 -8.71 -14.03
CA ASP A 65 0.65 -8.56 -15.48
C ASP A 65 0.97 -7.11 -15.87
N ALA A 66 0.40 -6.14 -15.16
CA ALA A 66 0.70 -4.72 -15.37
C ALA A 66 2.18 -4.41 -15.10
N LEU A 67 2.77 -4.98 -14.04
CA LEU A 67 4.19 -4.80 -13.72
C LEU A 67 5.12 -5.48 -14.73
N ASP A 68 4.68 -6.60 -15.29
CA ASP A 68 5.37 -7.31 -16.36
C ASP A 68 5.34 -6.54 -17.68
N ALA A 69 4.18 -5.99 -18.05
CA ALA A 69 4.02 -5.11 -19.21
C ALA A 69 4.92 -3.85 -19.12
N LEU A 70 5.12 -3.31 -17.93
CA LEU A 70 6.03 -2.20 -17.66
C LEU A 70 7.52 -2.58 -17.67
N GLY A 71 7.85 -3.86 -17.86
CA GLY A 71 9.23 -4.35 -17.94
C GLY A 71 9.96 -4.34 -16.58
N LEU A 72 9.24 -4.49 -15.46
CA LEU A 72 9.82 -4.57 -14.12
C LEU A 72 10.05 -6.03 -13.72
N LYS A 73 11.13 -6.64 -14.20
CA LYS A 73 11.43 -8.05 -13.89
C LYS A 73 11.90 -8.31 -12.45
N ARG A 74 12.58 -7.35 -11.82
CA ARG A 74 13.14 -7.53 -10.47
C ARG A 74 12.12 -7.13 -9.39
N TYR A 75 11.98 -7.97 -8.37
CA TYR A 75 11.09 -7.73 -7.21
C TYR A 75 11.38 -6.39 -6.51
N CYS A 76 12.64 -5.98 -6.44
CA CYS A 76 13.06 -4.76 -5.76
C CYS A 76 12.51 -3.49 -6.43
N CYS A 77 12.34 -3.50 -7.75
CA CYS A 77 11.76 -2.38 -8.48
C CYS A 77 10.22 -2.48 -8.49
N ARG A 78 9.63 -3.69 -8.39
CA ARG A 78 8.16 -3.90 -8.25
C ARG A 78 7.59 -3.37 -6.94
N ARG A 79 8.29 -3.59 -5.82
CA ARG A 79 7.83 -3.14 -4.49
C ARG A 79 7.64 -1.62 -4.40
N MET A 80 8.32 -0.85 -5.26
CA MET A 80 8.21 0.61 -5.29
C MET A 80 6.86 1.09 -5.83
N LEU A 81 6.21 0.33 -6.70
CA LEU A 81 4.87 0.63 -7.23
C LEU A 81 3.79 -0.01 -6.35
N LEU A 82 3.97 -1.26 -5.94
CA LEU A 82 2.99 -1.99 -5.14
C LEU A 82 2.74 -1.36 -3.77
N ALA A 83 3.76 -0.80 -3.13
CA ALA A 83 3.66 -0.20 -1.81
C ALA A 83 3.57 1.33 -1.84
N HIS A 84 3.40 1.93 -3.03
CA HIS A 84 3.20 3.37 -3.12
C HIS A 84 1.76 3.74 -2.74
N VAL A 85 1.60 4.72 -1.86
CA VAL A 85 0.31 5.37 -1.61
C VAL A 85 0.50 6.85 -1.90
N ASP A 86 -0.34 7.39 -2.78
CA ASP A 86 -0.25 8.78 -3.16
C ASP A 86 -0.99 9.68 -2.15
N LEU A 87 -0.22 10.29 -1.25
CA LEU A 87 -0.75 11.19 -0.22
C LEU A 87 -0.67 12.66 -0.63
N ILE A 88 -0.11 13.00 -1.80
CA ILE A 88 0.11 14.40 -2.20
C ILE A 88 -1.21 15.15 -2.37
N GLU A 89 -2.22 14.50 -2.94
CA GLU A 89 -3.53 15.09 -3.18
C GLU A 89 -4.20 15.54 -1.88
N LYS A 90 -4.01 14.76 -0.81
CA LYS A 90 -4.56 15.09 0.51
C LYS A 90 -3.77 16.21 1.18
N LEU A 91 -2.45 16.26 0.99
CA LEU A 91 -1.58 17.28 1.58
C LEU A 91 -1.76 18.66 0.95
N LEU A 92 -2.04 18.74 -0.36
CA LEU A 92 -2.24 20.01 -1.08
C LEU A 92 -3.44 20.81 -0.55
N ASN A 93 -4.39 20.16 0.12
CA ASN A 93 -5.57 20.82 0.69
C ASN A 93 -5.27 21.54 2.00
N TYR A 94 -4.08 21.40 2.58
CA TYR A 94 -3.69 22.07 3.82
C TYR A 94 -2.85 23.30 3.52
N ALA A 95 -3.27 24.46 4.03
CA ALA A 95 -2.50 25.69 3.95
C ALA A 95 -1.22 25.59 4.81
N PRO A 96 -0.08 26.16 4.36
CA PRO A 96 1.11 26.25 5.20
C PRO A 96 0.80 27.12 6.42
N LEU A 97 1.18 26.65 7.61
CA LEU A 97 1.16 27.48 8.81
C LEU A 97 2.24 28.55 8.68
N GLU A 98 1.81 29.79 8.48
CA GLU A 98 2.69 30.96 8.54
C GLU A 98 3.23 31.10 9.98
N LYS A 99 4.54 31.32 10.12
CA LYS A 99 5.23 31.60 11.39
C LYS A 99 5.71 33.04 11.40
#